data_AF-B9TJX4-F1
#
_entry.id   AF-B9TJX4-F1
#
_cell.length_a   1.000
_cell.length_b   1.000
_cell.length_c   1.000
_cell.angle_alpha   90.00
_cell.angle_beta   90.00
_cell.angle_gamma   90.00
#
_symmetry.space_group_name_H-M   'P 1'
#
loop_
_entity.id
_entity.type
_entity.pdbx_description
1 polymer ?
#
loop_
_entity_poly.entity_id
_entity_poly.type
_entity_poly.pdbx_seq_one_letter_code
_entity_poly.pdbx_strand_id
1 'polypeptide(L)' 'MNDTNKVDAYEALVQFLYRAPIGLVQAGLDGTIDMLNPMSSSLLMPLARDGSLDNLFTVLQTWRRSCAR' A
#
# COMPACT_ATOMS: atom_id res chain seq x y z
N MET A 1 -14.61 -12.14 -31.10
CA MET A 1 -15.19 -11.91 -29.76
C MET A 1 -14.23 -12.43 -28.68
N ASN A 2 -13.28 -11.63 -28.22
CA ASN A 2 -12.49 -11.93 -27.01
C ASN A 2 -12.10 -10.66 -26.21
N ASP A 3 -12.35 -9.48 -26.78
CA ASP A 3 -11.94 -8.19 -26.19
C ASP A 3 -12.96 -7.66 -25.17
N THR A 4 -14.26 -7.95 -25.33
CA THR A 4 -15.32 -7.53 -24.40
C THR A 4 -15.09 -8.05 -22.98
N ASN A 5 -14.66 -9.32 -22.84
CA ASN A 5 -14.40 -9.93 -21.53
C ASN A 5 -13.21 -9.28 -20.79
N LYS A 6 -12.21 -8.78 -21.53
CA LYS A 6 -11.08 -8.06 -20.92
C LYS A 6 -11.46 -6.68 -20.43
N VAL A 7 -12.32 -5.97 -21.18
CA VAL A 7 -12.84 -4.66 -20.77
C VAL A 7 -13.69 -4.80 -19.52
N ASP A 8 -14.58 -5.80 -19.46
CA ASP A 8 -15.43 -6.04 -18.29
C ASP A 8 -14.62 -6.44 -17.04
N ALA A 9 -13.57 -7.27 -17.20
CA ALA A 9 -12.68 -7.65 -16.11
C ALA A 9 -11.82 -6.46 -15.61
N TYR A 10 -11.36 -5.60 -16.52
CA TYR A 10 -10.63 -4.38 -16.18
C TYR A 10 -11.52 -3.39 -15.42
N GLU A 11 -12.74 -3.14 -15.92
CA GLU A 11 -13.72 -2.28 -15.24
C GLU A 11 -14.12 -2.83 -13.87
N ALA A 12 -14.34 -4.14 -13.74
CA ALA A 12 -14.64 -4.77 -12.45
C ALA A 12 -13.48 -4.63 -11.45
N LEU A 13 -12.22 -4.78 -11.89
CA LEU A 13 -11.03 -4.56 -11.07
C LEU A 13 -10.92 -3.09 -10.64
N VAL A 14 -11.12 -2.15 -11.57
CA VAL A 14 -11.08 -0.70 -11.31
C VAL A 14 -12.15 -0.30 -10.31
N GLN A 15 -13.40 -0.77 -10.49
CA GLN A 15 -14.50 -0.53 -9.54
C GLN A 15 -14.21 -1.11 -8.15
N PHE A 16 -13.57 -2.28 -8.08
CA PHE A 16 -13.12 -2.87 -6.82
C PHE A 16 -12.04 -2.01 -6.15
N LEU A 17 -11.03 -1.56 -6.91
CA LEU A 17 -9.96 -0.69 -6.41
C LEU A 17 -10.50 0.65 -5.89
N TYR A 18 -11.51 1.24 -6.54
CA TYR A 18 -12.13 2.49 -6.10
C TYR A 18 -13.06 2.33 -4.89
N ARG A 19 -13.66 1.16 -4.69
CA ARG A 19 -14.57 0.89 -3.56
C ARG A 19 -13.82 0.45 -2.30
N ALA A 20 -12.65 -0.14 -2.45
CA ALA A 20 -11.85 -0.55 -1.31
C ALA A 20 -11.11 0.66 -0.72
N PRO A 21 -11.08 0.81 0.62
CA PRO A 21 -10.19 1.78 1.24
C PRO A 21 -8.74 1.28 1.11
N ILE A 22 -8.12 1.53 -0.05
CA ILE A 22 -6.75 1.11 -0.37
C ILE A 22 -5.73 2.24 -0.12
N GLY A 23 -4.77 1.93 0.75
CA GLY A 23 -3.52 2.67 0.82
C GLY A 23 -2.59 2.23 -0.32
N LEU A 24 -2.10 3.19 -1.11
CA LEU A 24 -1.04 2.96 -2.09
C LEU A 24 0.29 3.49 -1.55
N VAL A 25 1.32 2.65 -1.63
CA VAL A 25 2.70 2.99 -1.32
C VAL A 25 3.56 2.50 -2.48
N GLN A 26 4.36 3.40 -3.03
CA GLN A 26 5.45 3.06 -3.92
C GLN A 26 6.75 3.17 -3.11
N ALA A 27 7.53 2.09 -3.11
CA ALA A 27 8.79 2.04 -2.41
C ALA A 27 9.87 1.35 -3.26
N GLY A 28 11.11 1.79 -3.06
CA GLY A 28 12.30 1.13 -3.57
C GLY A 28 12.53 -0.24 -2.93
N LEU A 29 13.49 -0.99 -3.48
CA LEU A 29 13.85 -2.33 -2.98
C LEU A 29 14.45 -2.32 -1.57
N ASP A 30 15.04 -1.19 -1.19
CA ASP A 30 15.56 -0.92 0.16
C ASP A 30 14.47 -0.44 1.14
N GLY A 31 13.22 -0.31 0.67
CA GLY A 31 12.08 0.15 1.43
C GLY A 31 11.90 1.66 1.45
N THR A 32 12.77 2.43 0.79
CA THR A 32 12.64 3.89 0.69
C THR A 32 11.30 4.24 0.06
N ILE A 33 10.50 5.10 0.70
CA ILE A 33 9.17 5.46 0.20
C ILE A 33 9.31 6.60 -0.80
N ASP A 34 8.97 6.33 -2.05
CA ASP A 34 9.00 7.33 -3.14
C ASP A 34 7.67 8.11 -3.21
N MET A 35 6.55 7.43 -3.01
CA MET A 35 5.22 8.02 -3.07
C MET A 35 4.27 7.30 -2.12
N LEU A 36 3.41 8.08 -1.47
CA LEU A 36 2.30 7.60 -0.67
C LEU A 36 1.05 8.43 -0.95
N ASN A 37 -0.10 7.77 -0.99
CA ASN A 37 -1.38 8.49 -1.04
C ASN A 37 -1.82 8.89 0.38
N PRO A 38 -2.77 9.84 0.52
CA PRO A 38 -3.23 10.32 1.84
C PRO A 38 -3.83 9.24 2.75
N MET A 39 -4.37 8.16 2.17
CA MET A 39 -4.88 7.05 2.98
C MET A 39 -3.72 6.26 3.59
N SER A 40 -2.69 5.94 2.81
CA SER A 40 -1.49 5.26 3.30
C SER A 40 -0.81 6.03 4.42
N SER A 41 -0.65 7.36 4.30
CA SER A 41 -0.07 8.15 5.39
C SER A 41 -0.91 8.05 6.66
N SER A 42 -2.23 8.16 6.54
CA SER A 42 -3.15 8.08 7.69
C SER A 42 -3.07 6.73 8.40
N LEU A 43 -2.87 5.65 7.65
CA LEU A 43 -2.72 4.29 8.19
C LEU A 43 -1.32 4.03 8.77
N LEU A 44 -0.27 4.57 8.16
CA LEU A 44 1.13 4.29 8.52
C LEU A 44 1.68 5.23 9.59
N MET A 45 1.24 6.50 9.67
CA MET A 45 1.70 7.46 10.68
C MET A 45 1.59 6.95 12.12
N PRO A 46 0.48 6.32 12.55
CA PRO A 46 0.38 5.77 13.91
C PRO A 46 1.42 4.69 14.22
N LEU A 47 2.02 4.06 13.20
CA LEU A 47 3.06 3.05 13.33
C LEU A 47 4.48 3.65 13.24
N ALA A 48 4.62 4.86 12.70
CA ALA A 48 5.89 5.56 12.53
C ALA A 48 6.41 6.06 13.88
N ARG A 49 7.31 5.29 14.50
CA ARG A 49 7.85 5.56 15.84
C ARG A 49 8.58 6.90 15.98
N ASP A 50 9.26 7.32 14.93
CA ASP A 50 10.01 8.57 14.85
C ASP A 50 9.23 9.68 14.12
N GLY A 51 7.97 9.42 13.76
CA GLY A 51 7.14 10.33 12.98
C GLY A 51 7.56 10.46 11.51
N SER A 52 8.49 9.64 11.02
CA SER A 52 8.95 9.65 9.64
C SER A 52 8.28 8.54 8.81
N LEU A 53 8.05 8.84 7.53
CA LEU A 53 7.57 7.87 6.54
C LEU A 53 8.58 7.76 5.40
N ASP A 54 9.87 7.76 5.74
CA ASP A 54 10.96 7.75 4.75
C ASP A 54 11.28 6.34 4.26
N ASN A 55 11.09 5.33 5.13
CA ASN A 55 11.34 3.93 4.80
C ASN A 55 10.27 2.99 5.39
N LEU A 56 9.62 2.22 4.52
CA LEU A 56 8.54 1.32 4.86
C LEU A 56 8.98 0.18 5.80
N PHE A 57 10.20 -0.33 5.65
CA PHE A 57 10.70 -1.40 6.50
C PHE A 57 10.96 -0.93 7.92
N THR A 58 11.42 0.32 8.09
CA THR A 58 11.54 0.95 9.41
C THR A 58 10.18 1.07 10.09
N VAL A 59 9.18 1.58 9.38
CA VAL A 59 7.80 1.71 9.90
C VAL A 59 7.22 0.36 10.33
N LEU A 60 7.42 -0.69 9.53
CA LEU A 60 6.89 -2.03 9.80
C LEU A 60 7.79 -2.90 10.71
N GLN A 61 8.93 -2.40 11.16
CA GLN A 61 9.94 -3.18 11.89
C GLN A 61 9.39 -3.83 13.17
N THR A 62 8.45 -3.16 13.85
CA THR A 62 7.80 -3.69 15.06
C THR A 62 6.97 -4.93 14.76
N TRP A 63 6.24 -4.95 13.64
CA TRP A 63 5.37 -6.05 13.23
C TRP A 63 6.13 -7.30 12.81
N ARG A 64 7.32 -7.13 12.21
CA ARG A 64 8.19 -8.25 11.81
C ARG A 64 8.49 -9.20 12.97
N ARG A 65 8.56 -8.69 14.20
CA ARG A 65 8.87 -9.49 15.40
C ARG A 65 7.70 -10.33 15.90
N SER A 66 6.46 -9.96 15.54
CA SER A 66 5.25 -10.65 15.97
C SER A 66 4.91 -11.86 15.11
N CYS A 67 5.31 -11.89 13.83
CA CYS A 67 5.12 -13.04 12.93
C CYS A 67 6.28 -14.05 12.95
N ALA A 68 7.43 -13.67 13.52
CA ALA A 68 8.62 -14.53 13.63
C ALA A 68 8.67 -15.34 14.95
N ARG A 69 7.53 -15.46 15.63
CA ARG A 69 7.36 -16.22 16.87
C ARG A 69 6.28 -17.28 16.69
#